data_AF-X0PB63-F1
#
_entry.id   AF-X0PB63-F1
#
_cell.length_a   1.000
_cell.length_b   1.000
_cell.length_c   1.000
_cell.angle_alpha   90.00
_cell.angle_beta   90.00
_cell.angle_gamma   90.00
#
_symmetry.space_group_name_H-M   'P 1'
#
loop_
_entity.id
_entity.type
_entity.pdbx_description
1 polymer ?
#
loop_
_entity_poly.entity_id
_entity_poly.type
_entity_poly.pdbx_seq_one_letter_code
_entity_poly.pdbx_strand_id
1 'polypeptide(L)'
;MTSIKAILQQRYAKIQIEWRRYCNNPYDVERPHDLRVAIRTLRGLIKFLKRDMPQLTYESLDNDLSQAAKLFSPLRDLDVLIAEAGDFVYEHPKESSAYSALFEKLRQKRDEEMKHTLTKASRLTFTTCLKRIKTQLDSLTFERAGNPDYPKLLAKEFKRRDRELMKQYHQLDFHDYPRVHHVRKRAKTLRYSATYFAAFVPKKERKRVERAKKIQDICGVITDAHVNDQQLQCLAANTSSLEHRRVLLQIAEEQRKIYTADKQAVVKRALTNN
;
A
#
# COMPACT_ATOMS: atom_id res chain seq x y z
N MET A 1 -20.10 23.34 0.24
CA MET A 1 -19.44 22.44 -0.74
C MET A 1 -18.07 22.05 -0.20
N THR A 2 -17.75 20.76 -0.10
CA THR A 2 -16.43 20.30 0.36
C THR A 2 -15.37 20.66 -0.68
N SER A 3 -14.32 21.40 -0.32
CA SER A 3 -13.20 21.75 -1.21
C SER A 3 -12.16 20.62 -1.27
N ILE A 4 -11.26 20.64 -2.28
CA ILE A 4 -10.14 19.68 -2.35
C ILE A 4 -9.24 19.78 -1.13
N LYS A 5 -8.93 21.00 -0.69
CA LYS A 5 -8.15 21.25 0.53
C LYS A 5 -8.80 20.60 1.74
N ALA A 6 -10.12 20.75 1.90
CA ALA A 6 -10.87 20.12 3.00
C ALA A 6 -10.78 18.59 2.95
N ILE A 7 -10.82 17.97 1.76
CA ILE A 7 -10.65 16.51 1.62
C ILE A 7 -9.24 16.07 2.04
N LEU A 8 -8.20 16.79 1.62
CA LEU A 8 -6.82 16.49 2.01
C LEU A 8 -6.63 16.62 3.52
N GLN A 9 -7.17 17.67 4.13
CA GLN A 9 -7.14 17.88 5.58
C GLN A 9 -7.91 16.78 6.34
N GLN A 10 -9.06 16.35 5.83
CA GLN A 10 -9.80 15.22 6.41
C GLN A 10 -9.00 13.90 6.32
N ARG A 11 -8.31 13.65 5.20
CA ARG A 11 -7.44 12.47 5.06
C ARG A 11 -6.22 12.55 5.99
N TYR A 12 -5.66 13.74 6.18
CA TYR A 12 -4.62 13.96 7.19
C TYR A 12 -5.12 13.67 8.60
N ALA A 13 -6.30 14.17 8.98
CA ALA A 13 -6.91 13.88 10.27
C ALA A 13 -7.13 12.37 10.49
N LYS A 14 -7.49 11.62 9.43
CA LYS A 14 -7.58 10.16 9.49
C LYS A 14 -6.24 9.50 9.82
N ILE A 15 -5.12 9.99 9.30
CA ILE A 15 -3.78 9.49 9.67
C ILE A 15 -3.53 9.69 11.18
N GLN A 16 -3.91 10.84 11.73
CA GLN A 16 -3.75 11.11 13.16
C GLN A 16 -4.60 10.17 14.02
N ILE A 17 -5.83 9.85 13.57
CA ILE A 17 -6.70 8.89 14.23
C ILE A 17 -6.09 7.48 14.20
N GLU A 18 -5.66 7.00 13.04
CA GLU A 18 -5.05 5.67 12.93
C GLU A 18 -3.72 5.57 13.67
N TRP A 19 -2.96 6.67 13.74
CA TRP A 19 -1.76 6.74 14.57
C TRP A 19 -2.08 6.54 16.06
N ARG A 20 -3.11 7.21 16.58
CA ARG A 20 -3.55 7.01 17.99
C ARG A 20 -4.04 5.59 18.21
N ARG A 21 -4.82 5.03 17.29
CA ARG A 21 -5.29 3.64 17.37
C ARG A 21 -4.12 2.65 17.40
N TYR A 22 -3.11 2.87 16.56
CA TYR A 22 -1.88 2.10 16.60
C TYR A 22 -1.13 2.23 17.92
N CYS A 23 -0.94 3.46 18.44
CA CYS A 23 -0.31 3.63 19.76
C CYS A 23 -1.08 2.96 20.90
N ASN A 24 -2.41 2.93 20.83
CA ASN A 24 -3.25 2.33 21.86
C ASN A 24 -3.23 0.80 21.82
N ASN A 25 -3.13 0.19 20.64
CA ASN A 25 -3.02 -1.25 20.47
C ASN A 25 -2.09 -1.62 19.30
N PRO A 26 -0.76 -1.59 19.50
CA PRO A 26 0.20 -1.92 18.44
C PRO A 26 0.31 -3.43 18.18
N TYR A 27 -0.31 -4.27 19.02
CA TYR A 27 -0.32 -5.73 18.87
C TYR A 27 -1.36 -6.23 17.87
N ASP A 28 -2.43 -5.46 17.64
CA ASP A 28 -3.40 -5.75 16.58
C ASP A 28 -2.80 -5.46 15.20
N VAL A 29 -2.67 -6.52 14.38
CA VAL A 29 -2.08 -6.51 13.02
C VAL A 29 -2.81 -5.59 12.04
N GLU A 30 -4.07 -5.26 12.32
CA GLU A 30 -4.85 -4.34 11.50
C GLU A 30 -4.48 -2.87 11.76
N ARG A 31 -3.88 -2.53 12.92
CA ARG A 31 -3.52 -1.14 13.22
C ARG A 31 -2.37 -0.61 12.35
N PRO A 32 -1.24 -1.31 12.16
CA PRO A 32 -0.24 -0.92 11.15
C PRO A 32 -0.83 -0.86 9.74
N HIS A 33 -1.74 -1.79 9.39
CA HIS A 33 -2.42 -1.82 8.09
C HIS A 33 -3.22 -0.53 7.84
N ASP A 34 -4.15 -0.21 8.74
CA ASP A 34 -5.05 0.94 8.63
C ASP A 34 -4.27 2.26 8.56
N LEU A 35 -3.23 2.42 9.40
CA LEU A 35 -2.36 3.58 9.37
C LEU A 35 -1.65 3.73 8.03
N ARG A 36 -1.06 2.65 7.51
CA ARG A 36 -0.39 2.66 6.19
C ARG A 36 -1.38 2.94 5.06
N VAL A 37 -2.61 2.41 5.14
CA VAL A 37 -3.68 2.71 4.18
C VAL A 37 -4.02 4.20 4.20
N ALA A 38 -4.16 4.82 5.39
CA ALA A 38 -4.46 6.24 5.52
C ALA A 38 -3.34 7.11 4.91
N ILE A 39 -2.07 6.82 5.22
CA ILE A 39 -0.91 7.56 4.68
C ILE A 39 -0.83 7.42 3.16
N ARG A 40 -0.93 6.18 2.64
CA ARG A 40 -0.86 5.90 1.20
C ARG A 40 -2.04 6.49 0.43
N THR A 41 -3.20 6.59 1.06
CA THR A 41 -4.37 7.26 0.49
C THR A 41 -4.08 8.74 0.28
N LEU A 42 -3.67 9.47 1.33
CA LEU A 42 -3.32 10.88 1.22
C LEU A 42 -2.20 11.10 0.19
N ARG A 43 -1.15 10.28 0.22
CA ARG A 43 -0.06 10.32 -0.77
C ARG A 43 -0.56 10.11 -2.20
N GLY A 44 -1.51 9.21 -2.41
CA GLY A 44 -2.17 9.01 -3.69
C GLY A 44 -2.89 10.26 -4.19
N LEU A 45 -3.61 10.95 -3.30
CA LEU A 45 -4.29 12.21 -3.63
C LEU A 45 -3.28 13.32 -4.00
N ILE A 46 -2.21 13.48 -3.24
CA ILE A 46 -1.14 14.43 -3.54
C ILE A 46 -0.50 14.14 -4.91
N LYS A 47 -0.17 12.87 -5.20
CA LYS A 47 0.32 12.44 -6.52
C LYS A 47 -0.66 12.71 -7.66
N PHE A 48 -1.96 12.71 -7.38
CA PHE A 48 -2.97 13.05 -8.38
C PHE A 48 -2.93 14.53 -8.73
N LEU A 49 -2.86 15.37 -7.70
CA LEU A 49 -2.88 16.83 -7.79
C LEU A 49 -1.53 17.47 -8.10
N LYS A 50 -0.47 16.69 -8.38
CA LYS A 50 0.89 17.20 -8.62
C LYS A 50 1.01 18.31 -9.69
N ARG A 51 0.04 18.43 -10.61
CA ARG A 51 0.00 19.46 -11.67
C ARG A 51 -0.76 20.73 -11.26
N ASP A 52 -1.38 20.71 -10.09
CA ASP A 52 -2.20 21.78 -9.53
C ASP A 52 -1.55 22.41 -8.28
N MET A 53 -0.29 22.08 -8.00
CA MET A 53 0.49 22.65 -6.89
C MET A 53 1.95 22.88 -7.31
N PRO A 54 2.68 23.78 -6.64
CA PRO A 54 4.10 23.99 -6.90
C PRO A 54 4.91 22.70 -6.74
N GLN A 55 5.91 22.50 -7.60
CA GLN A 55 6.72 21.28 -7.63
C GLN A 55 7.42 21.02 -6.29
N LEU A 56 8.02 22.03 -5.68
CA LEU A 56 8.69 21.92 -4.38
C LEU A 56 7.73 21.48 -3.26
N THR A 57 6.50 22.00 -3.26
CA THR A 57 5.46 21.59 -2.31
C THR A 57 5.05 20.14 -2.52
N TYR A 58 4.85 19.73 -3.77
CA TYR A 58 4.54 18.34 -4.10
C TYR A 58 5.65 17.38 -3.63
N GLU A 59 6.90 17.68 -3.95
CA GLU A 59 8.05 16.83 -3.63
C GLU A 59 8.22 16.68 -2.12
N SER A 60 8.08 17.77 -1.38
CA SER A 60 8.15 17.75 0.08
C SER A 60 7.03 16.92 0.71
N LEU A 61 5.77 17.12 0.28
CA LEU A 61 4.64 16.29 0.74
C LEU A 61 4.82 14.81 0.40
N ASP A 62 5.26 14.48 -0.83
CA ASP A 62 5.46 13.09 -1.24
C ASP A 62 6.56 12.41 -0.44
N ASN A 63 7.65 13.14 -0.17
CA ASN A 63 8.77 12.65 0.63
C ASN A 63 8.35 12.39 2.07
N ASP A 64 7.68 13.34 2.73
CA ASP A 64 7.26 13.20 4.12
C ASP A 64 6.23 12.07 4.30
N LEU A 65 5.26 11.94 3.38
CA LEU A 65 4.31 10.84 3.39
C LEU A 65 4.99 9.49 3.11
N SER A 66 6.00 9.47 2.25
CA SER A 66 6.80 8.29 1.97
C SER A 66 7.62 7.86 3.19
N GLN A 67 8.29 8.80 3.84
CA GLN A 67 9.09 8.56 5.06
C GLN A 67 8.19 8.07 6.20
N ALA A 68 7.05 8.72 6.42
CA ALA A 68 6.06 8.31 7.42
C ALA A 68 5.54 6.89 7.17
N ALA A 69 5.27 6.51 5.92
CA ALA A 69 4.86 5.14 5.59
C ALA A 69 5.98 4.12 5.80
N LYS A 70 7.21 4.45 5.38
CA LYS A 70 8.38 3.55 5.45
C LYS A 70 8.69 3.07 6.86
N LEU A 71 8.44 3.92 7.87
CA LEU A 71 8.64 3.56 9.28
C LEU A 71 7.89 2.27 9.68
N PHE A 72 6.72 2.02 9.09
CA PHE A 72 5.88 0.85 9.41
C PHE A 72 5.99 -0.27 8.36
N SER A 73 6.88 -0.15 7.36
CA SER A 73 7.02 -1.18 6.34
C SER A 73 7.49 -2.51 6.92
N PRO A 74 8.60 -2.58 7.68
CA PRO A 74 9.09 -3.87 8.21
C PRO A 74 8.05 -4.59 9.07
N LEU A 75 7.37 -3.85 9.96
CA LEU A 75 6.30 -4.39 10.80
C LEU A 75 5.15 -4.97 9.96
N ARG A 76 4.65 -4.21 8.97
CA ARG A 76 3.53 -4.69 8.14
C ARG A 76 3.93 -5.85 7.24
N ASP A 77 5.17 -5.86 6.76
CA ASP A 77 5.70 -6.93 5.94
C ASP A 77 5.75 -8.23 6.76
N LEU A 78 6.16 -8.17 8.04
CA LEU A 78 6.07 -9.31 8.97
C LEU A 78 4.63 -9.75 9.25
N ASP A 79 3.68 -8.82 9.46
CA ASP A 79 2.28 -9.18 9.68
C ASP A 79 1.68 -9.95 8.48
N VAL A 80 2.02 -9.55 7.24
CA VAL A 80 1.58 -10.24 6.01
C VAL A 80 2.25 -11.61 5.92
N LEU A 81 3.56 -11.68 6.13
CA LEU A 81 4.32 -12.91 6.07
C LEU A 81 3.81 -13.96 7.07
N ILE A 82 3.52 -13.54 8.31
CA ILE A 82 2.99 -14.44 9.36
C ILE A 82 1.63 -14.99 8.94
N ALA A 83 0.75 -14.16 8.37
CA ALA A 83 -0.55 -14.60 7.88
C ALA A 83 -0.40 -15.64 6.75
N GLU A 84 0.44 -15.37 5.75
CA GLU A 84 0.65 -16.29 4.63
C GLU A 84 1.32 -17.59 5.03
N ALA A 85 2.30 -17.54 5.93
CA ALA A 85 2.87 -18.76 6.52
C ALA A 85 1.81 -19.55 7.29
N GLY A 86 0.88 -18.86 7.96
CA GLY A 86 -0.27 -19.45 8.64
C GLY A 86 -1.16 -20.23 7.70
N ASP A 87 -1.58 -19.59 6.60
CA ASP A 87 -2.41 -20.21 5.55
C ASP A 87 -1.72 -21.44 4.96
N PHE A 88 -0.41 -21.34 4.65
CA PHE A 88 0.35 -22.47 4.12
C PHE A 88 0.37 -23.67 5.09
N VAL A 89 0.66 -23.44 6.38
CA VAL A 89 0.73 -24.52 7.37
C VAL A 89 -0.65 -25.15 7.61
N TYR A 90 -1.73 -24.36 7.54
CA TYR A 90 -3.09 -24.87 7.61
C TYR A 90 -3.41 -25.83 6.45
N GLU A 91 -2.99 -25.49 5.23
CA GLU A 91 -3.17 -26.34 4.03
C GLU A 91 -2.25 -27.57 4.01
N HIS A 92 -1.17 -27.57 4.81
CA HIS A 92 -0.16 -28.64 4.85
C HIS A 92 0.02 -29.21 6.27
N PRO A 93 -1.00 -29.90 6.83
CA PRO A 93 -1.03 -30.35 8.22
C PRO A 93 -0.06 -31.51 8.47
N LYS A 94 1.23 -31.19 8.61
CA LYS A 94 2.29 -32.11 9.02
C LYS A 94 2.71 -31.79 10.45
N GLU A 95 2.77 -32.80 11.31
CA GLU A 95 3.28 -32.61 12.66
C GLU A 95 4.80 -32.37 12.61
N SER A 96 5.21 -31.16 12.97
CA SER A 96 6.61 -30.76 13.05
C SER A 96 6.77 -29.62 14.03
N SER A 97 7.66 -29.80 15.01
CA SER A 97 8.07 -28.73 15.94
C SER A 97 8.73 -27.54 15.22
N ALA A 98 9.20 -27.74 13.98
CA ALA A 98 9.76 -26.68 13.16
C ALA A 98 8.75 -25.58 12.82
N TYR A 99 7.45 -25.91 12.67
CA TYR A 99 6.42 -24.92 12.39
C TYR A 99 6.18 -24.01 13.60
N SER A 100 5.97 -24.59 14.79
CA SER A 100 5.74 -23.80 16.00
C SER A 100 6.94 -22.92 16.34
N ALA A 101 8.16 -23.45 16.23
CA ALA A 101 9.40 -22.71 16.45
C ALA A 101 9.63 -21.59 15.41
N LEU A 102 9.24 -21.80 14.14
CA LEU A 102 9.28 -20.75 13.12
C LEU A 102 8.34 -19.59 13.48
N PHE A 103 7.09 -19.87 13.83
CA PHE A 103 6.13 -18.84 14.20
C PHE A 103 6.52 -18.07 15.46
N GLU A 104 7.13 -18.75 16.44
CA GLU A 104 7.71 -18.07 17.60
C GLU A 104 8.77 -17.05 17.18
N LYS A 105 9.72 -17.43 16.32
CA LYS A 105 10.74 -16.51 15.80
C LYS A 105 10.14 -15.35 14.99
N LEU A 106 9.15 -15.62 14.15
CA LEU A 106 8.49 -14.56 13.37
C LEU A 106 7.77 -13.56 14.28
N ARG A 107 7.09 -14.04 15.33
CA ARG A 107 6.43 -13.18 16.33
C ARG A 107 7.45 -12.37 17.14
N GLN A 108 8.58 -12.97 17.53
CA GLN A 108 9.66 -12.24 18.21
C GLN A 108 10.18 -11.08 17.35
N LYS A 109 10.48 -11.32 16.06
CA LYS A 109 10.89 -10.26 15.11
C LYS A 109 9.81 -9.20 14.94
N ARG A 110 8.54 -9.60 14.87
CA ARG A 110 7.40 -8.69 14.75
C ARG A 110 7.30 -7.78 15.99
N ASP A 111 7.54 -8.32 17.18
CA ASP A 111 7.57 -7.55 18.42
C ASP A 111 8.77 -6.60 18.51
N GLU A 112 9.94 -7.00 18.00
CA GLU A 112 11.12 -6.14 17.88
C GLU A 112 10.85 -4.93 16.97
N GLU A 113 10.31 -5.16 15.77
CA GLU A 113 9.93 -4.10 14.83
C GLU A 113 8.82 -3.20 15.39
N MET A 114 7.81 -3.79 16.05
CA MET A 114 6.78 -3.02 16.74
C MET A 114 7.39 -2.11 17.79
N LYS A 115 8.26 -2.63 18.68
CA LYS A 115 8.97 -1.82 19.69
C LYS A 115 9.83 -0.73 19.03
N HIS A 116 10.50 -1.04 17.91
CA HIS A 116 11.29 -0.07 17.15
C HIS A 116 10.44 1.13 16.69
N THR A 117 9.24 0.89 16.15
CA THR A 117 8.32 1.98 15.74
C THR A 117 7.84 2.85 16.90
N LEU A 118 7.86 2.33 18.13
CA LEU A 118 7.39 3.00 19.34
C LEU A 118 8.51 3.71 20.12
N THR A 119 9.77 3.57 19.70
CA THR A 119 10.89 4.30 20.30
C THR A 119 10.69 5.81 20.20
N LYS A 120 11.30 6.56 21.12
CA LYS A 120 11.25 8.04 21.13
C LYS A 120 11.73 8.62 19.78
N ALA A 121 12.79 8.05 19.20
CA ALA A 121 13.34 8.47 17.92
C ALA A 121 12.35 8.25 16.76
N SER A 122 11.79 7.04 16.63
CA SER A 122 10.80 6.72 15.59
C SER A 122 9.55 7.59 15.69
N ARG A 123 9.03 7.80 16.91
CA ARG A 123 7.89 8.68 17.16
C ARG A 123 8.19 10.14 16.83
N LEU A 124 9.39 10.62 17.15
CA LEU A 124 9.82 11.97 16.79
C LEU A 124 9.92 12.14 15.27
N THR A 125 10.53 11.20 14.56
CA THR A 125 10.59 11.20 13.09
C THR A 125 9.19 11.25 12.48
N PHE A 126 8.29 10.37 12.94
CA PHE A 126 6.92 10.31 12.43
C PHE A 126 6.14 11.59 12.68
N THR A 127 6.14 12.09 13.91
CA THR A 127 5.42 13.32 14.28
C THR A 127 6.00 14.56 13.60
N THR A 128 7.31 14.59 13.33
CA THR A 128 7.95 15.66 12.55
C THR A 128 7.45 15.67 11.11
N CYS A 129 7.38 14.50 10.45
CA CYS A 129 6.77 14.38 9.13
C CYS A 129 5.32 14.89 9.15
N LEU A 130 4.51 14.46 10.13
CA LEU A 130 3.11 14.90 10.23
C LEU A 130 2.96 16.41 10.47
N LYS A 131 3.85 17.04 11.24
CA LYS A 131 3.86 18.49 11.44
C LYS A 131 4.16 19.22 10.13
N ARG A 132 5.21 18.82 9.40
CA ARG A 132 5.56 19.41 8.10
C ARG A 132 4.44 19.26 7.08
N ILE A 133 3.83 18.07 6.99
CA ILE A 133 2.67 17.80 6.13
C ILE A 133 1.52 18.75 6.49
N LYS A 134 1.21 18.91 7.78
CA LYS A 134 0.14 19.82 8.22
C LYS A 134 0.41 21.26 7.81
N THR A 135 1.61 21.78 8.10
CA THR A 135 2.00 23.15 7.75
C THR A 135 1.84 23.39 6.25
N GLN A 136 2.29 22.46 5.42
CA GLN A 136 2.16 22.57 3.96
C GLN A 136 0.71 22.46 3.49
N LEU A 137 -0.09 21.56 4.05
CA LEU A 137 -1.51 21.47 3.69
C LEU A 137 -2.30 22.72 4.11
N ASP A 138 -1.94 23.35 5.23
CA ASP A 138 -2.58 24.56 5.72
C ASP A 138 -2.21 25.78 4.88
N SER A 139 -0.98 25.88 4.37
CA SER A 139 -0.57 26.93 3.44
C SER A 139 -0.93 26.64 1.98
N LEU A 140 -1.30 25.39 1.64
CA LEU A 140 -1.60 25.00 0.28
C LEU A 140 -2.79 25.80 -0.27
N THR A 141 -2.54 26.51 -1.35
CA THR A 141 -3.54 27.14 -2.20
C THR A 141 -3.56 26.41 -3.53
N PHE A 142 -4.76 26.10 -3.98
CA PHE A 142 -4.97 25.62 -5.34
C PHE A 142 -5.36 26.85 -6.14
N GLU A 143 -4.42 27.46 -6.86
CA GLU A 143 -4.67 28.65 -7.69
C GLU A 143 -5.87 28.47 -8.62
N ARG A 144 -6.07 27.22 -9.07
CA ARG A 144 -7.19 26.82 -9.93
C ARG A 144 -8.49 26.55 -9.18
N ALA A 145 -8.52 26.42 -7.85
CA ALA A 145 -9.76 26.10 -7.12
C ALA A 145 -10.82 27.22 -7.14
N GLY A 146 -10.41 28.46 -7.42
CA GLY A 146 -11.34 29.57 -7.70
C GLY A 146 -11.81 29.62 -9.16
N ASN A 147 -11.25 28.78 -10.04
CA ASN A 147 -11.64 28.73 -11.45
C ASN A 147 -12.93 27.91 -11.61
N PRO A 148 -14.00 28.47 -12.23
CA PRO A 148 -15.25 27.74 -12.51
C PRO A 148 -15.06 26.43 -13.30
N ASP A 149 -14.00 26.33 -14.09
CA ASP A 149 -13.67 25.15 -14.89
C ASP A 149 -12.83 24.09 -14.15
N TYR A 150 -12.48 24.31 -12.89
CA TYR A 150 -11.65 23.35 -12.13
C TYR A 150 -12.23 21.93 -12.07
N PRO A 151 -13.55 21.72 -11.87
CA PRO A 151 -14.16 20.39 -11.98
C PRO A 151 -13.95 19.75 -13.37
N LYS A 152 -14.02 20.54 -14.45
CA LYS A 152 -13.77 20.05 -15.83
C LYS A 152 -12.30 19.64 -16.01
N LEU A 153 -11.36 20.41 -15.47
CA LEU A 153 -9.93 20.11 -15.50
C LEU A 153 -9.62 18.80 -14.75
N LEU A 154 -10.19 18.61 -13.56
CA LEU A 154 -10.06 17.37 -12.80
C LEU A 154 -10.62 16.18 -13.57
N ALA A 155 -11.83 16.32 -14.15
CA ALA A 155 -12.44 15.27 -14.95
C ALA A 155 -11.59 14.88 -16.18
N LYS A 156 -10.92 15.86 -16.81
CA LYS A 156 -9.96 15.63 -17.90
C LYS A 156 -8.73 14.86 -17.42
N GLU A 157 -8.18 15.20 -16.26
CA GLU A 157 -7.05 14.49 -15.65
C GLU A 157 -7.41 13.05 -15.26
N PHE A 158 -8.61 12.81 -14.72
CA PHE A 158 -9.13 11.45 -14.49
C PHE A 158 -9.20 10.66 -15.78
N LYS A 159 -9.78 11.22 -16.84
CA LYS A 159 -9.90 10.56 -18.15
C LYS A 159 -8.53 10.22 -18.74
N ARG A 160 -7.57 11.14 -18.60
CA ARG A 160 -6.19 10.94 -19.09
C ARG A 160 -5.50 9.79 -18.33
N ARG A 161 -5.58 9.78 -17.00
CA ARG A 161 -4.95 8.73 -16.16
C ARG A 161 -5.61 7.36 -16.34
N ASP A 162 -6.94 7.31 -16.46
CA ASP A 162 -7.69 6.09 -16.77
C ASP A 162 -7.26 5.49 -18.11
N ARG A 163 -7.25 6.28 -19.18
CA ARG A 163 -6.79 5.83 -20.51
C ARG A 163 -5.37 5.28 -20.48
N GLU A 164 -4.46 6.02 -19.84
CA GLU A 164 -3.07 5.60 -19.75
C GLU A 164 -2.89 4.34 -18.89
N LEU A 165 -3.63 4.22 -17.78
CA LEU A 165 -3.63 3.00 -16.96
C LEU A 165 -4.10 1.80 -17.78
N MET A 166 -5.20 1.95 -18.52
CA MET A 166 -5.72 0.88 -19.38
C MET A 166 -4.70 0.51 -20.46
N LYS A 167 -4.10 1.47 -21.15
CA LYS A 167 -3.07 1.20 -22.17
C LYS A 167 -1.93 0.38 -21.58
N GLN A 168 -1.38 0.82 -20.45
CA GLN A 168 -0.29 0.12 -19.77
C GLN A 168 -0.68 -1.28 -19.32
N TYR A 169 -1.90 -1.46 -18.80
CA TYR A 169 -2.38 -2.76 -18.34
C TYR A 169 -2.63 -3.75 -19.48
N HIS A 170 -3.15 -3.32 -20.63
CA HIS A 170 -3.36 -4.22 -21.78
C HIS A 170 -2.04 -4.74 -22.35
N GLN A 171 -1.00 -3.91 -22.31
CA GLN A 171 0.36 -4.25 -22.78
C GLN A 171 1.24 -4.85 -21.68
N LEU A 172 0.68 -5.07 -20.48
CA LEU A 172 1.45 -5.53 -19.33
C LEU A 172 1.74 -7.02 -19.45
N ASP A 173 3.03 -7.34 -19.50
CA ASP A 173 3.52 -8.68 -19.17
C ASP A 173 3.49 -8.86 -17.65
N PHE A 174 2.89 -9.95 -17.19
CA PHE A 174 2.72 -10.25 -15.78
C PHE A 174 4.02 -10.76 -15.13
N HIS A 175 5.00 -11.17 -15.93
CA HIS A 175 6.32 -11.59 -15.46
C HIS A 175 7.30 -10.42 -15.27
N ASP A 176 7.00 -9.24 -15.84
CA ASP A 176 7.77 -8.02 -15.62
C ASP A 176 7.34 -7.35 -14.29
N TYR A 177 7.84 -7.89 -13.17
CA TYR A 177 7.54 -7.39 -11.83
C TYR A 177 7.69 -5.86 -11.70
N PRO A 178 8.78 -5.22 -12.16
CA PRO A 178 8.90 -3.76 -12.12
C PRO A 178 7.74 -3.03 -12.80
N ARG A 179 7.32 -3.47 -14.01
CA ARG A 179 6.17 -2.87 -14.69
C ARG A 179 4.85 -3.18 -13.99
N VAL A 180 4.64 -4.40 -13.49
CA VAL A 180 3.42 -4.76 -12.74
C VAL A 180 3.28 -3.89 -11.50
N HIS A 181 4.36 -3.72 -10.74
CA HIS A 181 4.39 -2.86 -9.55
C HIS A 181 4.12 -1.39 -9.89
N HIS A 182 4.66 -0.91 -11.01
CA HIS A 182 4.37 0.44 -11.51
C HIS A 182 2.88 0.61 -11.88
N VAL A 183 2.28 -0.34 -12.60
CA VAL A 183 0.85 -0.33 -12.94
C VAL A 183 -0.02 -0.39 -11.68
N ARG A 184 0.32 -1.24 -10.70
CA ARG A 184 -0.38 -1.32 -9.40
C ARG A 184 -0.38 0.02 -8.67
N LYS A 185 0.77 0.72 -8.62
CA LYS A 185 0.86 2.06 -8.01
C LYS A 185 -0.09 3.05 -8.68
N ARG A 186 -0.15 3.04 -10.01
CA ARG A 186 -1.03 3.93 -10.79
C ARG A 186 -2.51 3.62 -10.59
N ALA A 187 -2.87 2.34 -10.54
CA ALA A 187 -4.22 1.89 -10.23
C ALA A 187 -4.66 2.36 -8.83
N LYS A 188 -3.80 2.19 -7.80
CA LYS A 188 -4.03 2.70 -6.44
C LYS A 188 -4.28 4.21 -6.43
N THR A 189 -3.41 4.99 -7.09
CA THR A 189 -3.57 6.44 -7.19
C THR A 189 -4.90 6.81 -7.85
N LEU A 190 -5.23 6.22 -9.00
CA LEU A 190 -6.48 6.52 -9.70
C LEU A 190 -7.71 6.18 -8.86
N ARG A 191 -7.71 4.99 -8.22
CA ARG A 191 -8.80 4.54 -7.36
C ARG A 191 -9.03 5.51 -6.20
N TYR A 192 -7.98 5.86 -5.44
CA TYR A 192 -8.12 6.78 -4.32
C TYR A 192 -8.63 8.15 -4.74
N SER A 193 -8.06 8.72 -5.80
CA SER A 193 -8.52 10.01 -6.30
C SER A 193 -9.98 9.96 -6.73
N ALA A 194 -10.40 8.90 -7.42
CA ALA A 194 -11.78 8.78 -7.88
C ALA A 194 -12.76 8.53 -6.73
N THR A 195 -12.35 7.83 -5.67
CA THR A 195 -13.13 7.67 -4.44
C THR A 195 -13.29 9.00 -3.70
N TYR A 196 -12.21 9.72 -3.45
CA TYR A 196 -12.25 10.88 -2.55
C TYR A 196 -12.64 12.18 -3.26
N PHE A 197 -12.31 12.34 -4.54
CA PHE A 197 -12.72 13.51 -5.32
C PHE A 197 -14.03 13.31 -6.08
N ALA A 198 -14.80 12.26 -5.78
CA ALA A 198 -16.05 11.91 -6.49
C ALA A 198 -17.04 13.08 -6.65
N ALA A 199 -17.10 14.00 -5.69
CA ALA A 199 -17.97 15.19 -5.74
C ALA A 199 -17.60 16.18 -6.89
N PHE A 200 -16.38 16.13 -7.39
CA PHE A 200 -15.88 17.02 -8.45
C PHE A 200 -15.94 16.40 -9.85
N VAL A 201 -16.46 15.18 -9.97
CA VAL A 201 -16.37 14.41 -11.21
C VAL A 201 -17.72 13.78 -11.55
N PRO A 202 -18.13 13.71 -12.83
CA PRO A 202 -19.44 13.18 -13.18
C PRO A 202 -19.64 11.71 -12.77
N LYS A 203 -20.90 11.30 -12.52
CA LYS A 203 -21.29 9.95 -12.04
C LYS A 203 -20.64 8.75 -12.76
N LYS A 204 -20.20 8.93 -14.01
CA LYS A 204 -19.44 7.94 -14.81
C LYS A 204 -18.11 7.49 -14.19
N GLU A 205 -17.60 8.16 -13.14
CA GLU A 205 -16.38 7.74 -12.44
C GLU A 205 -16.53 6.47 -11.60
N ARG A 206 -17.74 6.04 -11.23
CA ARG A 206 -17.92 4.76 -10.50
C ARG A 206 -17.31 3.57 -11.25
N LYS A 207 -17.57 3.50 -12.56
CA LYS A 207 -16.97 2.48 -13.45
C LYS A 207 -15.43 2.56 -13.50
N ARG A 208 -14.84 3.73 -13.27
CA ARG A 208 -13.38 3.90 -13.22
C ARG A 208 -12.79 3.42 -11.90
N VAL A 209 -13.45 3.69 -10.79
CA VAL A 209 -13.07 3.15 -9.47
C VAL A 209 -13.06 1.63 -9.52
N GLU A 210 -14.11 1.02 -10.06
CA GLU A 210 -14.23 -0.45 -10.21
C GLU A 210 -13.12 -1.03 -11.09
N ARG A 211 -12.87 -0.45 -12.27
CA ARG A 211 -11.76 -0.89 -13.14
C ARG A 211 -10.40 -0.74 -12.47
N ALA A 212 -10.15 0.41 -11.83
CA ALA A 212 -8.90 0.65 -11.12
C ALA A 212 -8.73 -0.31 -9.92
N LYS A 213 -9.82 -0.65 -9.22
CA LYS A 213 -9.84 -1.70 -8.19
C LYS A 213 -9.45 -3.06 -8.81
N LYS A 214 -10.12 -3.49 -9.88
CA LYS A 214 -9.82 -4.75 -10.55
C LYS A 214 -8.36 -4.85 -11.00
N ILE A 215 -7.82 -3.81 -11.62
CA ILE A 215 -6.39 -3.77 -12.02
C ILE A 215 -5.47 -3.80 -10.79
N GLN A 216 -5.81 -3.03 -9.75
CA GLN A 216 -5.05 -3.03 -8.50
C GLN A 216 -4.97 -4.43 -7.90
N ASP A 217 -6.08 -5.17 -7.88
CA ASP A 217 -6.17 -6.46 -7.20
C ASP A 217 -5.48 -7.56 -8.01
N ILE A 218 -5.59 -7.54 -9.34
CA ILE A 218 -4.85 -8.47 -10.22
C ILE A 218 -3.34 -8.25 -10.13
N CYS A 219 -2.87 -7.01 -10.31
CA CYS A 219 -1.46 -6.70 -10.06
C CYS A 219 -1.08 -6.88 -8.59
N GLY A 220 -2.09 -6.89 -7.71
CA GLY A 220 -2.00 -7.13 -6.28
C GLY A 220 -1.37 -8.47 -5.97
N VAL A 221 -2.03 -9.52 -6.47
CA VAL A 221 -1.62 -10.93 -6.38
C VAL A 221 -0.15 -11.12 -6.77
N ILE A 222 0.26 -10.59 -7.92
CA ILE A 222 1.63 -10.75 -8.43
C ILE A 222 2.65 -10.07 -7.51
N THR A 223 2.44 -8.80 -7.16
CA THR A 223 3.49 -8.06 -6.44
C THR A 223 3.54 -8.41 -4.97
N ASP A 224 2.41 -8.80 -4.35
CA ASP A 224 2.42 -9.30 -2.97
C ASP A 224 3.20 -10.63 -2.93
N ALA A 225 2.86 -11.59 -3.81
CA ALA A 225 3.59 -12.86 -3.89
C ALA A 225 5.09 -12.71 -4.22
N HIS A 226 5.45 -11.80 -5.13
CA HIS A 226 6.86 -11.53 -5.45
C HIS A 226 7.64 -10.96 -4.26
N VAL A 227 7.05 -10.03 -3.50
CA VAL A 227 7.68 -9.46 -2.30
C VAL A 227 7.83 -10.53 -1.22
N ASN A 228 6.82 -11.39 -1.05
CA ASN A 228 6.83 -12.42 -0.03
C ASN A 228 7.82 -13.55 -0.34
N ASP A 229 7.94 -14.00 -1.60
CA ASP A 229 9.02 -14.91 -2.04
C ASP A 229 10.40 -14.34 -1.69
N GLN A 230 10.67 -13.08 -2.04
CA GLN A 230 11.96 -12.43 -1.72
C GLN A 230 12.22 -12.37 -0.20
N GLN A 231 11.22 -12.05 0.61
CA GLN A 231 11.36 -12.00 2.06
C GLN A 231 11.60 -13.38 2.66
N LEU A 232 10.87 -14.40 2.20
CA LEU A 232 11.03 -15.79 2.62
C LEU A 232 12.43 -16.33 2.26
N GLN A 233 12.93 -16.03 1.06
CA GLN A 233 14.29 -16.35 0.63
C GLN A 233 15.34 -15.71 1.55
N CYS A 234 15.19 -14.42 1.84
CA CYS A 234 16.09 -13.71 2.76
C CYS A 234 16.07 -14.31 4.16
N LEU A 235 14.90 -14.68 4.68
CA LEU A 235 14.79 -15.34 5.99
C LEU A 235 15.41 -16.75 5.98
N ALA A 236 15.23 -17.50 4.90
CA ALA A 236 15.81 -18.83 4.71
C ALA A 236 17.35 -18.79 4.65
N ALA A 237 17.92 -17.75 4.03
CA ALA A 237 19.36 -17.52 3.98
C ALA A 237 19.95 -17.17 5.36
N ASN A 238 19.19 -16.47 6.19
CA ASN A 238 19.64 -15.97 7.49
C ASN A 238 19.29 -16.85 8.69
N THR A 239 18.62 -18.01 8.48
CA THR A 239 18.34 -18.95 9.57
C THR A 239 19.43 -20.01 9.69
N SER A 240 19.82 -20.33 10.93
CA SER A 240 20.72 -21.43 11.27
C SER A 240 20.04 -22.81 11.32
N SER A 241 18.70 -22.84 11.47
CA SER A 241 17.93 -24.08 11.48
C SER A 241 17.66 -24.56 10.05
N LEU A 242 18.11 -25.78 9.75
CA LEU A 242 17.86 -26.45 8.47
C LEU A 242 16.37 -26.69 8.22
N GLU A 243 15.61 -27.03 9.27
CA GLU A 243 14.17 -27.27 9.16
C GLU A 243 13.40 -25.98 8.88
N HIS A 244 13.72 -24.88 9.59
CA HIS A 244 13.13 -23.57 9.29
C HIS A 244 13.45 -23.12 7.88
N ARG A 245 14.70 -23.35 7.43
CA ARG A 245 15.12 -23.04 6.05
C ARG A 245 14.25 -23.80 5.05
N ARG A 246 14.05 -25.10 5.27
CA ARG A 246 13.21 -25.93 4.40
C ARG A 246 11.77 -25.41 4.33
N VAL A 247 11.14 -25.11 5.47
CA VAL A 247 9.77 -24.59 5.50
C VAL A 247 9.67 -23.24 4.80
N LEU A 248 10.57 -22.30 5.09
CA LEU A 248 10.59 -20.98 4.46
C LEU A 248 10.73 -21.08 2.93
N LEU A 249 11.59 -21.98 2.44
CA LEU A 249 11.77 -22.21 1.00
C LEU A 249 10.54 -22.86 0.35
N GLN A 250 9.83 -23.74 1.05
CA GLN A 250 8.57 -24.31 0.54
C GLN A 250 7.49 -23.24 0.38
N ILE A 251 7.32 -22.37 1.38
CA ILE A 251 6.38 -21.24 1.28
C ILE A 251 6.83 -20.30 0.15
N ALA A 252 8.14 -20.04 0.01
CA ALA A 252 8.67 -19.19 -1.07
C ALA A 252 8.38 -19.77 -2.46
N GLU A 253 8.47 -21.09 -2.60
CA GLU A 253 8.13 -21.78 -3.84
C GLU A 253 6.63 -21.64 -4.18
N GLU A 254 5.74 -21.76 -3.19
CA GLU A 254 4.31 -21.51 -3.41
C GLU A 254 4.03 -20.07 -3.82
N GLN A 255 4.69 -19.09 -3.21
CA GLN A 255 4.61 -17.69 -3.62
C GLN A 255 5.12 -17.48 -5.04
N ARG A 256 6.20 -18.17 -5.42
CA ARG A 256 6.75 -18.12 -6.79
C ARG A 256 5.77 -18.63 -7.83
N LYS A 257 5.12 -19.76 -7.56
CA LYS A 257 4.09 -20.35 -8.44
C LYS A 257 2.99 -19.34 -8.75
N ILE A 258 2.67 -18.42 -7.81
CA ILE A 258 1.63 -17.40 -8.02
C ILE A 258 2.01 -16.41 -9.13
N TYR A 259 3.20 -15.84 -9.08
CA TYR A 259 3.59 -14.76 -9.99
C TYR A 259 4.27 -15.26 -11.28
N THR A 260 4.64 -16.54 -11.35
CA THR A 260 5.07 -17.22 -12.58
C THR A 260 3.93 -17.96 -13.28
N ALA A 261 2.73 -17.98 -12.71
CA ALA A 261 1.57 -18.57 -13.35
C ALA A 261 1.13 -17.77 -14.57
N ASP A 262 0.40 -18.43 -15.48
CA ASP A 262 -0.18 -17.74 -16.61
C ASP A 262 -1.17 -16.65 -16.18
N LYS A 263 -1.42 -15.72 -17.12
CA LYS A 263 -2.31 -14.57 -16.89
C LYS A 263 -3.72 -14.97 -16.45
N GLN A 264 -4.28 -16.08 -16.95
CA GLN A 264 -5.64 -16.50 -16.61
C GLN A 264 -5.71 -17.00 -15.17
N ALA A 265 -4.73 -17.79 -14.73
CA ALA A 265 -4.62 -18.27 -13.36
C ALA A 265 -4.49 -17.11 -12.35
N VAL A 266 -3.63 -16.13 -12.64
CA VAL A 266 -3.48 -14.92 -11.80
C VAL A 266 -4.79 -14.13 -11.71
N VAL A 267 -5.47 -13.92 -12.85
CA VAL A 267 -6.75 -13.20 -12.88
C VAL A 267 -7.82 -13.96 -12.09
N LYS A 268 -7.91 -15.29 -12.22
CA LYS A 268 -8.85 -16.12 -11.47
C LYS A 268 -8.62 -15.97 -9.97
N ARG A 269 -7.36 -16.08 -9.51
CA ARG A 269 -6.99 -15.92 -8.10
C ARG A 269 -7.35 -14.53 -7.55
N ALA A 270 -7.16 -13.49 -8.35
CA ALA A 270 -7.53 -12.12 -7.95
C ALA A 270 -9.06 -11.90 -7.82
N LEU A 271 -9.88 -12.72 -8.49
CA LEU A 271 -11.34 -12.65 -8.45
C LEU A 271 -11.94 -13.51 -7.35
N THR A 272 -11.25 -14.58 -6.91
CA THR A 272 -11.70 -15.43 -5.79
C THR A 272 -11.39 -14.84 -4.42
N ASN A 273 -10.37 -13.98 -4.33
CA ASN A 273 -9.91 -13.37 -3.07
C ASN A 273 -10.59 -12.02 -2.74
N ASN A 274 -11.70 -11.69 -3.40
CA ASN A 274 -12.34 -10.37 -3.43
C ASN A 274 -13.84 -10.47 -3.17
#